data_AF-A0A7W8JTP3-F1
#
_entry.id   AF-A0A7W8JTP3-F1
#
_cell.length_a   1.000
_cell.length_b   1.000
_cell.length_c   1.000
_cell.angle_alpha   90.00
_cell.angle_beta   90.00
_cell.angle_gamma   90.00
#
_symmetry.space_group_name_H-M   'P 1'
#
loop_
_entity.id
_entity.type
_entity.pdbx_description
1 polymer ?
#
loop_
_entity_poly.entity_id
_entity_poly.type
_entity_poly.pdbx_seq_one_letter_code
_entity_poly.pdbx_strand_id
1 'polypeptide(L)'
;MTPEQVDMVRAGLPLNVPSFTRALETRQPVFIDGWNAAREQIENTDVFGPVCIYPVVGQEVRGIFTVGLRLGEQWQSRDRGLMRALGRSLTLAVERGEGARQQAEQNAELLARTRALEAFETLSHELDSAARLLVGRSLEIMLSQMPPGFAMSYEHENGEGGDGLFRIRAQVGSMRNDDLQRAVDAGLPYRSTLNLRRPLETGQAHYQDHDRLDTDRLGEMDSHLGATAALPILVSQQVRGVLALALFKEDKDLDRH
;
A
#
# COMPACT_ATOMS: atom_id res chain seq x y z
N MET A 1 0.42 6.03 57.18
CA MET A 1 -0.62 5.00 57.05
C MET A 1 -0.24 3.81 57.92
N THR A 2 -1.20 3.10 58.48
CA THR A 2 -0.96 1.80 59.12
C THR A 2 -0.79 0.72 58.04
N PRO A 3 -0.16 -0.43 58.36
CA PRO A 3 -0.04 -1.56 57.42
C PRO A 3 -1.39 -2.03 56.85
N GLU A 4 -2.43 -2.16 57.69
CA GLU A 4 -3.79 -2.52 57.27
C GLU A 4 -4.38 -1.55 56.24
N GLN A 5 -4.14 -0.24 56.39
CA GLN A 5 -4.60 0.76 55.42
C GLN A 5 -3.90 0.61 54.06
N VAL A 6 -2.64 0.21 54.06
CA VAL A 6 -1.87 -0.03 52.83
C VAL A 6 -2.39 -1.29 52.13
N ASP A 7 -2.67 -2.35 52.88
CA ASP A 7 -3.19 -3.61 52.34
C ASP A 7 -4.61 -3.43 51.77
N MET A 8 -5.46 -2.67 52.45
CA MET A 8 -6.79 -2.28 51.93
C MET A 8 -6.69 -1.54 50.60
N VAL A 9 -5.81 -0.54 50.50
CA VAL A 9 -5.64 0.23 49.25
C VAL A 9 -5.07 -0.64 48.13
N ARG A 10 -4.17 -1.58 48.45
CA ARG A 10 -3.62 -2.54 47.48
C ARG A 10 -4.65 -3.58 47.03
N ALA A 11 -5.56 -3.98 47.91
CA ALA A 11 -6.68 -4.86 47.57
C ALA A 11 -7.72 -4.17 46.68
N GLY A 12 -7.68 -2.84 46.62
CA GLY A 12 -8.59 -2.02 45.83
C GLY A 12 -9.73 -1.47 46.68
N LEU A 13 -10.17 -0.26 46.35
CA LEU A 13 -11.29 0.40 47.01
C LEU A 13 -12.53 0.36 46.10
N PRO A 14 -13.73 0.20 46.68
CA PRO A 14 -14.97 0.21 45.92
C PRO A 14 -15.16 1.56 45.19
N LEU A 15 -15.43 1.52 43.89
CA LEU A 15 -15.61 2.73 43.07
C LEU A 15 -16.98 3.40 43.24
N ASN A 16 -17.95 2.67 43.79
CA ASN A 16 -19.32 3.14 44.01
C ASN A 16 -19.49 3.93 45.32
N VAL A 17 -18.40 4.27 46.01
CA VAL A 17 -18.47 5.18 47.15
C VAL A 17 -18.85 6.60 46.70
N PRO A 18 -19.54 7.39 47.53
CA PRO A 18 -20.10 8.68 47.12
C PRO A 18 -19.07 9.65 46.52
N SER A 19 -17.90 9.75 47.14
CA SER A 19 -16.84 10.67 46.71
C SER A 19 -16.17 10.24 45.40
N PHE A 20 -15.94 8.93 45.19
CA PHE A 20 -15.38 8.41 43.93
C PHE A 20 -16.39 8.51 42.80
N THR A 21 -17.64 8.12 43.04
CA THR A 21 -18.73 8.24 42.06
C THR A 21 -18.83 9.69 41.57
N ARG A 22 -18.84 10.66 42.50
CA ARG A 22 -18.86 12.08 42.15
C ARG A 22 -17.65 12.50 41.33
N ALA A 23 -16.44 12.08 41.70
CA ALA A 23 -15.22 12.43 40.98
C ALA A 23 -15.21 11.83 39.55
N LEU A 24 -15.69 10.60 39.39
CA LEU A 24 -15.80 9.90 38.10
C LEU A 24 -16.84 10.56 37.19
N GLU A 25 -18.03 10.86 37.72
CA GLU A 25 -19.13 11.47 36.96
C GLU A 25 -18.80 12.91 36.54
N THR A 26 -18.31 13.72 37.49
CA THR A 26 -18.03 15.13 37.21
C THR A 26 -16.72 15.34 36.46
N ARG A 27 -15.81 14.37 36.50
CA ARG A 27 -14.43 14.50 36.01
C ARG A 27 -13.70 15.71 36.61
N GLN A 28 -14.07 16.09 37.83
CA GLN A 28 -13.51 17.21 38.57
C GLN A 28 -13.02 16.75 39.95
N PRO A 29 -12.00 17.43 40.52
CA PRO A 29 -11.55 17.09 41.85
C PRO A 29 -12.61 17.37 42.92
N VAL A 30 -12.80 16.40 43.80
CA VAL A 30 -13.70 16.49 44.95
C VAL A 30 -12.85 16.75 46.20
N PHE A 31 -13.06 17.91 46.82
CA PHE A 31 -12.44 18.28 48.09
C PHE A 31 -13.44 18.10 49.22
N ILE A 32 -13.07 17.30 50.21
CA ILE A 32 -13.88 16.98 51.40
C ILE A 32 -13.12 17.53 52.59
N ASP A 33 -13.74 18.40 53.36
CA ASP A 33 -13.11 19.06 54.51
C ASP A 33 -13.16 18.18 55.77
N GLY A 34 -14.35 17.71 56.16
CA GLY A 34 -14.53 16.76 57.27
C GLY A 34 -14.86 15.36 56.77
N TRP A 35 -13.83 14.54 56.57
CA TRP A 35 -14.00 13.15 56.14
C TRP A 35 -14.84 12.35 57.13
N ASN A 36 -15.72 11.49 56.59
CA ASN A 36 -16.58 10.62 57.37
C ASN A 36 -16.52 9.21 56.76
N ALA A 37 -15.77 8.32 57.41
CA ALA A 37 -15.53 6.96 56.92
C ALA A 37 -16.82 6.16 56.74
N ALA A 38 -17.79 6.33 57.64
CA ALA A 38 -19.07 5.63 57.57
C ALA A 38 -19.92 6.09 56.37
N ARG A 39 -19.94 7.40 56.10
CA ARG A 39 -20.65 7.97 54.94
C ARG A 39 -20.00 7.53 53.63
N GLU A 40 -18.67 7.54 53.59
CA GLU A 40 -17.89 7.15 52.42
C GLU A 40 -17.77 5.63 52.28
N GLN A 41 -18.22 4.86 53.28
CA GLN A 41 -18.19 3.39 53.29
C GLN A 41 -16.76 2.84 53.12
N ILE A 42 -15.76 3.54 53.66
CA ILE A 42 -14.37 3.10 53.64
C ILE A 42 -13.90 2.94 55.08
N GLU A 43 -13.93 1.70 55.58
CA GLU A 43 -13.49 1.37 56.93
C GLU A 43 -12.03 1.78 57.17
N ASN A 44 -11.67 2.00 58.44
CA ASN A 44 -10.30 2.33 58.87
C ASN A 44 -9.75 3.63 58.27
N THR A 45 -10.61 4.60 57.91
CA THR A 45 -10.20 5.91 57.37
C THR A 45 -10.58 7.11 58.25
N ASP A 46 -11.11 6.88 59.45
CA ASP A 46 -11.49 7.95 60.40
C ASP A 46 -10.31 8.82 60.87
N VAL A 47 -9.09 8.37 60.64
CA VAL A 47 -7.85 9.10 60.97
C VAL A 47 -7.58 10.31 60.06
N PHE A 48 -8.35 10.47 58.99
CA PHE A 48 -8.20 11.59 58.05
C PHE A 48 -9.22 12.70 58.36
N GLY A 49 -8.77 13.94 58.29
CA GLY A 49 -9.62 15.12 58.29
C GLY A 49 -9.98 15.49 56.84
N PRO A 50 -9.24 16.39 56.18
CA PRO A 50 -9.50 16.71 54.77
C PRO A 50 -9.02 15.64 53.81
N VAL A 51 -9.83 15.31 52.80
CA VAL A 51 -9.50 14.37 51.72
C VAL A 51 -9.78 15.00 50.35
N CYS A 52 -8.91 14.75 49.38
CA CYS A 52 -9.05 15.16 47.99
C CYS A 52 -9.05 13.92 47.11
N ILE A 53 -10.04 13.85 46.23
CA ILE A 53 -10.24 12.80 45.24
C ILE A 53 -10.06 13.46 43.89
N TYR A 54 -8.97 13.16 43.18
CA TYR A 54 -8.66 13.78 41.90
C TYR A 54 -8.78 12.75 40.77
N PRO A 55 -9.75 12.88 39.85
CA PRO A 55 -9.81 11.99 38.69
C PRO A 55 -8.67 12.34 37.72
N VAL A 56 -7.87 11.34 37.34
CA VAL A 56 -6.85 11.48 36.29
C VAL A 56 -7.51 11.15 34.96
N VAL A 57 -7.62 12.14 34.09
CA VAL A 57 -8.42 12.07 32.87
C VAL A 57 -7.52 12.07 31.64
N GLY A 58 -7.77 11.14 30.72
CA GLY A 58 -7.25 11.16 29.34
C GLY A 58 -8.44 11.30 28.38
N GLN A 59 -8.55 10.44 27.38
CA GLN A 59 -9.82 10.31 26.63
C GLN A 59 -10.98 9.83 27.53
N GLU A 60 -10.65 9.02 28.53
CA GLU A 60 -11.57 8.56 29.59
C GLU A 60 -10.93 8.76 30.97
N VAL A 61 -11.65 8.47 32.06
CA VAL A 61 -11.03 8.51 33.39
C VAL A 61 -10.12 7.29 33.52
N ARG A 62 -8.82 7.51 33.70
CA ARG A 62 -7.79 6.46 33.73
C ARG A 62 -7.42 6.04 35.14
N GLY A 63 -7.79 6.85 36.13
CA GLY A 63 -7.61 6.51 37.54
C GLY A 63 -8.05 7.62 38.47
N ILE A 64 -7.88 7.38 39.77
CA ILE A 64 -8.14 8.36 40.82
C ILE A 64 -6.85 8.53 41.63
N PHE A 65 -6.47 9.79 41.84
CA PHE A 65 -5.38 10.19 42.72
C PHE A 65 -5.96 10.79 44.00
N THR A 66 -5.69 10.16 45.13
CA THR A 66 -6.30 10.49 46.42
C THR A 66 -5.25 10.98 47.41
N VAL A 67 -5.56 12.07 48.13
CA VAL A 67 -4.73 12.57 49.22
C VAL A 67 -5.59 12.85 50.43
N GLY A 68 -5.28 12.22 51.56
CA GLY A 68 -5.90 12.49 52.86
C GLY A 68 -4.91 13.12 53.83
N LEU A 69 -5.31 14.22 54.47
CA LEU A 69 -4.57 14.91 55.51
C LEU A 69 -5.03 14.43 56.88
N ARG A 70 -4.09 14.22 57.82
CA ARG A 70 -4.41 13.76 59.19
C ARG A 70 -4.63 14.89 60.19
N LEU A 71 -4.34 16.12 59.79
CA LEU A 71 -4.39 17.31 60.64
C LEU A 71 -5.26 18.37 59.97
N GLY A 72 -6.00 19.12 60.79
CA GLY A 72 -6.97 20.11 60.34
C GLY A 72 -8.36 19.52 60.09
N GLU A 73 -9.38 20.39 60.09
CA GLU A 73 -10.77 20.02 59.77
C GLU A 73 -11.21 20.53 58.39
N GLN A 74 -10.39 21.37 57.74
CA GLN A 74 -10.72 22.00 56.47
C GLN A 74 -9.46 22.17 55.60
N TRP A 75 -9.66 22.02 54.29
CA TRP A 75 -8.63 22.27 53.29
C TRP A 75 -8.20 23.75 53.29
N GLN A 76 -6.90 23.98 53.38
CA GLN A 76 -6.35 25.31 53.17
C GLN A 76 -6.28 25.67 51.68
N SER A 77 -6.43 26.95 51.35
CA SER A 77 -6.39 27.44 49.96
C SER A 77 -5.10 27.04 49.23
N ARG A 78 -3.96 27.08 49.95
CA ARG A 78 -2.65 26.67 49.43
C ARG A 78 -2.66 25.19 49.04
N ASP A 79 -3.16 24.32 49.92
CA ASP A 79 -3.16 22.87 49.70
C ASP A 79 -4.13 22.48 48.58
N ARG A 80 -5.30 23.15 48.47
CA ARG A 80 -6.20 22.99 47.31
C ARG A 80 -5.51 23.37 46.00
N GLY A 81 -4.75 24.47 46.01
CA GLY A 81 -3.97 24.91 44.85
C GLY A 81 -2.92 23.89 44.41
N LEU A 82 -2.16 23.36 45.37
CA LEU A 82 -1.16 22.31 45.12
C LEU A 82 -1.79 21.05 44.54
N MET A 83 -2.89 20.57 45.15
CA MET A 83 -3.60 19.38 44.67
C MET A 83 -4.11 19.56 43.23
N ARG A 84 -4.63 20.74 42.89
CA ARG A 84 -5.04 21.03 41.51
C ARG A 84 -3.87 21.02 40.53
N ALA A 85 -2.74 21.59 40.92
CA ALA A 85 -1.54 21.61 40.08
C ALA A 85 -1.00 20.19 39.82
N LEU A 86 -0.91 19.36 40.86
CA LEU A 86 -0.45 17.96 40.76
C LEU A 86 -1.43 17.10 39.94
N GLY A 87 -2.73 17.20 40.19
CA GLY A 87 -3.71 16.45 39.42
C GLY A 87 -3.72 16.83 37.93
N ARG A 88 -3.54 18.14 37.63
CA ARG A 88 -3.42 18.63 36.25
C ARG A 88 -2.17 18.10 35.56
N SER A 89 -1.02 18.05 36.24
CA SER A 89 0.22 17.55 35.63
C SER A 89 0.15 16.06 35.33
N LEU A 90 -0.49 15.26 36.20
CA LEU A 90 -0.74 13.84 35.98
C LEU A 90 -1.69 13.60 34.81
N THR A 91 -2.80 14.34 34.75
CA THR A 91 -3.76 14.31 33.62
C THR A 91 -3.05 14.59 32.30
N LEU A 92 -2.26 15.67 32.23
CA LEU A 92 -1.47 16.02 31.03
C LEU A 92 -0.44 14.94 30.67
N ALA A 93 0.17 14.27 31.65
CA ALA A 93 1.13 13.20 31.38
C ALA A 93 0.45 11.98 30.75
N VAL A 94 -0.75 11.63 31.24
CA VAL A 94 -1.57 10.54 30.70
C VAL A 94 -2.01 10.85 29.27
N GLU A 95 -2.55 12.05 29.02
CA GLU A 95 -2.97 12.49 27.67
C GLU A 95 -1.82 12.39 26.66
N ARG A 96 -0.62 12.83 27.04
CA ARG A 96 0.57 12.73 26.17
C ARG A 96 0.96 11.29 25.88
N GLY A 97 0.92 10.43 26.90
CA GLY A 97 1.23 9.01 26.73
C GLY A 97 0.24 8.31 25.80
N GLU A 98 -1.06 8.61 25.94
CA GLU A 98 -2.11 8.07 25.07
C GLU A 98 -1.95 8.53 23.62
N GLY A 99 -1.71 9.83 23.42
CA GLY A 99 -1.47 10.38 22.07
C GLY A 99 -0.25 9.77 21.40
N ALA A 100 0.87 9.63 22.13
CA ALA A 100 2.09 9.03 21.60
C ALA A 100 1.89 7.55 21.22
N ARG A 101 1.15 6.79 22.05
CA ARG A 101 0.81 5.40 21.77
C ARG A 101 -0.05 5.26 20.53
N GLN A 102 -1.10 6.07 20.42
CA GLN A 102 -2.00 6.04 19.26
C GLN A 102 -1.27 6.40 17.96
N GLN A 103 -0.39 7.40 18.01
CA GLN A 103 0.44 7.77 16.86
C GLN A 103 1.42 6.66 16.46
N ALA A 104 2.03 5.97 17.44
CA ALA A 104 2.91 4.83 17.18
C ALA A 104 2.16 3.66 16.53
N GLU A 105 0.94 3.37 16.98
CA GLU A 105 0.07 2.34 16.38
C GLU A 105 -0.28 2.66 14.93
N GLN A 106 -0.71 3.90 14.65
CA GLN A 106 -1.02 4.35 13.29
C GLN A 106 0.21 4.28 12.37
N ASN A 107 1.37 4.71 12.86
CA ASN A 107 2.63 4.62 12.09
C ASN A 107 3.02 3.17 11.80
N ALA A 108 2.86 2.27 12.77
CA ALA A 108 3.15 0.85 12.57
C ALA A 108 2.24 0.22 11.52
N GLU A 109 0.94 0.57 11.52
CA GLU A 109 -0.01 0.13 10.51
C GLU A 109 0.33 0.67 9.12
N LEU A 110 0.65 1.96 9.00
CA LEU A 110 1.07 2.57 7.73
C LEU A 110 2.31 1.90 7.16
N LEU A 111 3.35 1.68 7.99
CA LEU A 111 4.57 0.98 7.55
C LEU A 111 4.29 -0.45 7.11
N ALA A 112 3.38 -1.17 7.79
CA ALA A 112 2.99 -2.52 7.39
C ALA A 112 2.31 -2.52 6.02
N ARG A 113 1.40 -1.56 5.76
CA ARG A 113 0.74 -1.40 4.46
C ARG A 113 1.73 -1.05 3.36
N THR A 114 2.65 -0.12 3.61
CA THR A 114 3.69 0.26 2.63
C THR A 114 4.54 -0.94 2.24
N ARG A 115 5.05 -1.71 3.22
CA ARG A 115 5.84 -2.92 2.92
C ARG A 115 5.07 -3.95 2.10
N ALA A 116 3.78 -4.11 2.36
CA ALA A 116 2.94 -5.03 1.59
C ALA A 116 2.79 -4.58 0.12
N LEU A 117 2.64 -3.27 -0.11
CA LEU A 117 2.57 -2.71 -1.47
C LEU A 117 3.90 -2.86 -2.22
N GLU A 118 5.03 -2.54 -1.58
CA GLU A 118 6.37 -2.69 -2.17
C GLU A 118 6.67 -4.17 -2.52
N ALA A 119 6.27 -5.10 -1.66
CA ALA A 119 6.42 -6.53 -1.94
C ALA A 119 5.56 -6.98 -3.13
N PHE A 120 4.32 -6.47 -3.25
CA PHE A 120 3.44 -6.78 -4.37
C PHE A 120 3.96 -6.19 -5.69
N GLU A 121 4.50 -4.97 -5.66
CA GLU A 121 5.16 -4.34 -6.81
C GLU A 121 6.37 -5.16 -7.28
N THR A 122 7.22 -5.57 -6.35
CA THR A 122 8.39 -6.43 -6.65
C THR A 122 7.96 -7.74 -7.30
N LEU A 123 7.00 -8.46 -6.70
CA LEU A 123 6.48 -9.71 -7.26
C LEU A 123 5.86 -9.51 -8.65
N SER A 124 5.13 -8.41 -8.86
CA SER A 124 4.54 -8.08 -10.16
C SER A 124 5.61 -7.86 -11.22
N HIS A 125 6.69 -7.16 -10.87
CA HIS A 125 7.82 -6.93 -11.77
C HIS A 125 8.58 -8.21 -12.12
N GLU A 126 8.79 -9.10 -11.14
CA GLU A 126 9.42 -10.41 -11.36
C GLU A 126 8.57 -11.30 -12.27
N LEU A 127 7.25 -11.35 -12.05
CA LEU A 127 6.32 -12.13 -12.88
C LEU A 127 6.24 -11.59 -14.31
N ASP A 128 6.18 -10.28 -14.48
CA ASP A 128 6.20 -9.65 -15.81
C ASP A 128 7.51 -9.95 -16.56
N SER A 129 8.64 -9.90 -15.86
CA SER A 129 9.94 -10.27 -16.41
C SER A 129 9.99 -11.74 -16.83
N ALA A 130 9.51 -12.66 -16.00
CA ALA A 130 9.43 -14.08 -16.32
C ALA A 130 8.52 -14.36 -17.51
N ALA A 131 7.37 -13.68 -17.60
CA ALA A 131 6.46 -13.79 -18.75
C ALA A 131 7.15 -13.36 -20.05
N ARG A 132 7.87 -12.24 -20.04
CA ARG A 132 8.63 -11.77 -21.23
C ARG A 132 9.70 -12.77 -21.66
N LEU A 133 10.41 -13.40 -20.72
CA LEU A 133 11.40 -14.44 -21.02
C LEU A 133 10.75 -15.67 -21.69
N LEU A 134 9.57 -16.09 -21.21
CA LEU A 134 8.83 -17.21 -21.82
C LEU A 134 8.35 -16.87 -23.24
N VAL A 135 7.87 -15.65 -23.46
CA VAL A 135 7.50 -15.17 -24.81
C VAL A 135 8.71 -15.18 -25.74
N GLY A 136 9.85 -14.64 -25.29
CA GLY A 136 11.10 -14.66 -26.05
C GLY A 136 11.55 -16.08 -26.39
N ARG A 137 11.52 -17.01 -25.43
CA ARG A 137 11.88 -18.41 -25.67
C ARG A 137 10.94 -19.09 -26.65
N SER A 138 9.64 -18.78 -26.59
CA SER A 138 8.64 -19.31 -27.52
C SER A 138 8.91 -18.80 -28.94
N LEU A 139 9.28 -17.53 -29.09
CA LEU A 139 9.69 -16.94 -30.36
C LEU A 139 10.93 -17.59 -30.95
N GLU A 140 11.96 -17.88 -30.13
CA GLU A 140 13.15 -18.61 -30.56
C GLU A 140 12.81 -20.00 -31.11
N ILE A 141 11.97 -20.75 -30.40
CA ILE A 141 11.55 -22.08 -30.82
C ILE A 141 10.77 -21.99 -32.13
N MET A 142 9.84 -21.05 -32.25
CA MET A 142 9.04 -20.86 -33.47
C MET A 142 9.91 -20.51 -34.68
N LEU A 143 10.83 -19.54 -34.54
CA LEU A 143 11.75 -19.15 -35.60
C LEU A 143 12.71 -20.27 -36.01
N SER A 144 13.11 -21.15 -35.08
CA SER A 144 13.98 -22.28 -35.42
C SER A 144 13.37 -23.29 -36.39
N GLN A 145 12.04 -23.28 -36.54
CA GLN A 145 11.28 -24.15 -37.43
C GLN A 145 10.88 -23.48 -38.75
N MET A 146 11.28 -22.23 -38.96
CA MET A 146 10.87 -21.40 -40.10
C MET A 146 12.07 -20.99 -40.96
N PRO A 147 11.84 -20.56 -42.22
CA PRO A 147 12.88 -19.91 -43.02
C PRO A 147 13.49 -18.70 -42.30
N PRO A 148 14.70 -18.25 -42.70
CA PRO A 148 15.36 -17.13 -42.05
C PRO A 148 14.47 -15.88 -41.98
N GLY A 149 14.40 -15.28 -40.80
CA GLY A 149 13.53 -14.14 -40.53
C GLY A 149 13.74 -13.58 -39.13
N PHE A 150 12.79 -12.78 -38.67
CA PHE A 150 12.71 -12.26 -37.30
C PHE A 150 11.27 -12.31 -36.79
N ALA A 151 11.14 -12.33 -35.47
CA ALA A 151 9.86 -12.34 -34.81
C ALA A 151 9.87 -11.43 -33.58
N MET A 152 8.72 -10.83 -33.32
CA MET A 152 8.53 -9.81 -32.29
C MET A 152 7.20 -10.02 -31.59
N SER A 153 7.14 -9.64 -30.33
CA SER A 153 5.88 -9.53 -29.59
C SER A 153 5.63 -8.07 -29.25
N TYR A 154 4.40 -7.63 -29.47
CA TYR A 154 3.95 -6.27 -29.21
C TYR A 154 2.81 -6.27 -28.20
N GLU A 155 2.81 -5.26 -27.34
CA GLU A 155 1.66 -4.91 -26.52
C GLU A 155 1.22 -3.48 -26.81
N HIS A 156 -0.07 -3.22 -26.65
CA HIS A 156 -0.62 -1.87 -26.78
C HIS A 156 -0.43 -1.08 -25.47
N GLU A 157 0.31 0.02 -25.56
CA GLU A 157 0.43 1.03 -24.52
C GLU A 157 -0.61 2.13 -24.78
N ASN A 158 -1.59 2.25 -23.89
CA ASN A 158 -2.63 3.27 -24.00
C ASN A 158 -2.03 4.67 -23.79
N GLY A 159 -2.31 5.61 -24.68
CA GLY A 159 -2.02 7.03 -24.47
C GLY A 159 -3.30 7.88 -24.37
N GLU A 160 -3.13 9.16 -24.05
CA GLU A 160 -4.23 10.11 -23.91
C GLU A 160 -4.97 10.31 -25.26
N GLY A 161 -6.30 10.38 -25.22
CA GLY A 161 -7.12 10.64 -26.43
C GLY A 161 -7.18 9.50 -27.45
N GLY A 162 -6.76 8.29 -27.09
CA GLY A 162 -6.80 7.12 -28.00
C GLY A 162 -5.69 7.13 -29.06
N ASP A 163 -4.62 7.90 -28.83
CA ASP A 163 -3.33 7.73 -29.48
C ASP A 163 -2.44 6.89 -28.55
N GLY A 164 -2.38 5.58 -28.81
CA GLY A 164 -1.45 4.67 -28.13
C GLY A 164 -0.28 4.28 -29.01
N LEU A 165 0.66 3.54 -28.44
CA LEU A 165 1.79 2.96 -29.16
C LEU A 165 1.78 1.43 -29.04
N PHE A 166 2.19 0.74 -30.09
CA PHE A 166 2.64 -0.65 -29.98
C PHE A 166 4.08 -0.64 -29.47
N ARG A 167 4.27 -1.17 -28.27
CA ARG A 167 5.58 -1.39 -27.67
C ARG A 167 6.04 -2.79 -27.89
N ILE A 168 7.27 -2.94 -28.36
CA ILE A 168 7.92 -4.24 -28.41
C ILE A 168 8.18 -4.76 -26.99
N ARG A 169 7.88 -6.04 -26.75
CA ARG A 169 8.11 -6.74 -25.47
C ARG A 169 9.21 -7.78 -25.55
N ALA A 170 9.37 -8.38 -26.72
CA ALA A 170 10.46 -9.29 -27.03
C ALA A 170 10.73 -9.28 -28.53
N GLN A 171 11.99 -9.47 -28.90
CA GLN A 171 12.46 -9.62 -30.28
C GLN A 171 13.41 -10.81 -30.35
N VAL A 172 13.29 -11.59 -31.41
CA VAL A 172 14.25 -12.64 -31.77
C VAL A 172 14.59 -12.50 -33.24
N GLY A 173 15.89 -12.58 -33.56
CA GLY A 173 16.39 -12.31 -34.90
C GLY A 173 16.69 -10.82 -35.15
N SER A 174 17.37 -10.56 -36.25
CA SER A 174 17.74 -9.20 -36.68
C SER A 174 16.83 -8.76 -37.81
N MET A 175 16.34 -7.51 -37.77
CA MET A 175 15.57 -6.91 -38.87
C MET A 175 16.44 -6.57 -40.10
N ARG A 176 17.77 -6.60 -39.95
CA ARG A 176 18.75 -6.20 -40.97
C ARG A 176 18.55 -4.77 -41.50
N ASN A 177 17.95 -3.91 -40.68
CA ASN A 177 17.67 -2.52 -40.97
C ASN A 177 17.65 -1.72 -39.66
N ASP A 178 18.68 -0.91 -39.42
CA ASP A 178 18.85 -0.16 -38.17
C ASP A 178 17.84 0.97 -38.02
N ASP A 179 17.37 1.55 -39.12
CA ASP A 179 16.35 2.61 -39.13
C ASP A 179 15.00 2.04 -38.71
N LEU A 180 14.65 0.86 -39.24
CA LEU A 180 13.46 0.12 -38.83
C LEU A 180 13.55 -0.33 -37.37
N GLN A 181 14.72 -0.82 -36.92
CA GLN A 181 14.95 -1.17 -35.52
C GLN A 181 14.70 0.03 -34.60
N ARG A 182 15.26 1.20 -34.93
CA ARG A 182 15.03 2.44 -34.16
C ARG A 182 13.57 2.85 -34.11
N ALA A 183 12.83 2.72 -35.22
CA ALA A 183 11.42 3.04 -35.26
C ALA A 183 10.59 2.09 -34.37
N VAL A 184 10.90 0.80 -34.40
CA VAL A 184 10.25 -0.22 -33.55
C VAL A 184 10.56 -0.02 -32.07
N ASP A 185 11.81 0.27 -31.72
CA ASP A 185 12.24 0.52 -30.33
C ASP A 185 11.58 1.79 -29.75
N ALA A 186 11.40 2.83 -30.58
CA ALA A 186 10.68 4.03 -30.20
C ALA A 186 9.18 3.78 -29.94
N GLY A 187 8.62 2.74 -30.55
CA GLY A 187 7.21 2.37 -30.49
C GLY A 187 6.46 2.78 -31.75
N LEU A 188 5.59 1.88 -32.25
CA LEU A 188 4.84 2.11 -33.49
C LEU A 188 3.47 2.74 -33.19
N PRO A 189 2.99 3.74 -33.94
CA PRO A 189 1.71 4.39 -33.62
C PRO A 189 0.51 3.46 -33.80
N TYR A 190 -0.34 3.35 -32.78
CA TYR A 190 -1.49 2.44 -32.76
C TYR A 190 -2.39 2.60 -33.99
N ARG A 191 -2.73 3.85 -34.35
CA ARG A 191 -3.70 4.14 -35.41
C ARG A 191 -3.19 3.82 -36.81
N SER A 192 -1.91 4.05 -37.08
CA SER A 192 -1.33 3.86 -38.41
C SER A 192 -0.86 2.43 -38.65
N THR A 193 -0.53 1.67 -37.61
CA THR A 193 -0.03 0.28 -37.74
C THR A 193 -1.17 -0.74 -37.78
N LEU A 194 -1.91 -0.79 -38.89
CA LEU A 194 -3.03 -1.70 -39.13
C LEU A 194 -2.67 -3.19 -39.03
N ASN A 195 -1.46 -3.57 -39.41
CA ASN A 195 -0.93 -4.94 -39.39
C ASN A 195 -0.87 -5.50 -37.98
N LEU A 196 -0.64 -4.65 -36.98
CA LEU A 196 -0.72 -5.04 -35.56
C LEU A 196 -2.11 -4.76 -34.98
N ARG A 197 -2.76 -3.65 -35.39
CA ARG A 197 -4.07 -3.28 -34.87
C ARG A 197 -5.17 -4.27 -35.25
N ARG A 198 -5.19 -4.79 -36.49
CA ARG A 198 -6.22 -5.72 -36.96
C ARG A 198 -6.26 -7.00 -36.10
N PRO A 199 -5.15 -7.75 -35.90
CA PRO A 199 -5.16 -8.90 -34.98
C PRO A 199 -5.52 -8.54 -33.55
N LEU A 200 -5.08 -7.38 -33.05
CA LEU A 200 -5.40 -6.94 -31.71
C LEU A 200 -6.92 -6.72 -31.51
N GLU A 201 -7.57 -6.03 -32.45
CA GLU A 201 -8.99 -5.67 -32.36
C GLU A 201 -9.92 -6.84 -32.71
N THR A 202 -9.52 -7.67 -33.69
CA THR A 202 -10.39 -8.75 -34.21
C THR A 202 -10.18 -10.08 -33.50
N GLY A 203 -9.03 -10.28 -32.85
CA GLY A 203 -8.61 -11.59 -32.32
C GLY A 203 -8.35 -12.64 -33.40
N GLN A 204 -8.15 -12.22 -34.67
CA GLN A 204 -7.85 -13.12 -35.79
C GLN A 204 -6.44 -12.87 -36.33
N ALA A 205 -5.77 -13.94 -36.77
CA ALA A 205 -4.45 -13.83 -37.39
C ALA A 205 -4.54 -13.11 -38.75
N HIS A 206 -3.54 -12.29 -39.05
CA HIS A 206 -3.39 -11.57 -40.30
C HIS A 206 -2.12 -12.03 -41.03
N TYR A 207 -2.26 -12.49 -42.26
CA TYR A 207 -1.16 -13.00 -43.09
C TYR A 207 -1.00 -12.14 -44.34
N GLN A 208 0.25 -11.87 -44.73
CA GLN A 208 0.58 -11.11 -45.93
C GLN A 208 1.76 -11.76 -46.66
N ASP A 209 1.62 -11.90 -47.97
CA ASP A 209 2.67 -12.41 -48.86
C ASP A 209 3.33 -11.24 -49.63
N HIS A 210 4.44 -11.53 -50.32
CA HIS A 210 5.29 -10.51 -50.96
C HIS A 210 4.56 -9.56 -51.92
N ASP A 211 3.46 -9.99 -52.53
CA ASP A 211 2.67 -9.22 -53.49
C ASP A 211 1.67 -8.24 -52.83
N ARG A 212 1.47 -8.35 -51.51
CA ARG A 212 0.46 -7.61 -50.75
C ARG A 212 1.01 -6.95 -49.48
N LEU A 213 2.32 -6.76 -49.41
CA LEU A 213 2.97 -6.02 -48.33
C LEU A 213 2.50 -4.56 -48.36
N ASP A 214 1.49 -4.25 -47.55
CA ASP A 214 1.15 -2.89 -47.16
C ASP A 214 1.72 -2.69 -45.76
N THR A 215 3.02 -2.38 -45.65
CA THR A 215 3.70 -2.30 -44.34
C THR A 215 3.33 -1.06 -43.52
N ASP A 216 2.09 -0.57 -43.62
CA ASP A 216 1.57 0.55 -42.82
C ASP A 216 2.48 1.78 -42.79
N ARG A 217 3.14 2.07 -43.93
CA ARG A 217 4.07 3.19 -44.07
C ARG A 217 5.27 3.16 -43.12
N LEU A 218 5.76 1.98 -42.72
CA LEU A 218 7.09 1.81 -42.09
C LEU A 218 8.27 2.15 -43.03
N GLY A 219 8.00 2.84 -44.15
CA GLY A 219 8.96 3.30 -45.16
C GLY A 219 9.09 2.33 -46.34
N GLU A 220 9.71 2.77 -47.43
CA GLU A 220 10.15 1.94 -48.58
C GLU A 220 11.24 0.91 -48.21
N MET A 221 11.27 0.46 -46.95
CA MET A 221 12.41 -0.09 -46.24
C MET A 221 12.42 -1.63 -46.10
N ASP A 222 11.47 -2.30 -46.76
CA ASP A 222 11.20 -3.75 -46.66
C ASP A 222 11.51 -4.56 -47.94
N SER A 223 12.42 -4.07 -48.78
CA SER A 223 12.72 -4.74 -50.08
C SER A 223 13.21 -6.19 -49.93
N HIS A 224 13.67 -6.59 -48.75
CA HIS A 224 14.15 -7.93 -48.38
C HIS A 224 13.12 -8.83 -47.67
N LEU A 225 11.91 -8.37 -47.34
CA LEU A 225 10.87 -9.19 -46.71
C LEU A 225 10.06 -9.99 -47.73
N GLY A 226 9.89 -11.29 -47.48
CA GLY A 226 9.16 -12.21 -48.34
C GLY A 226 7.71 -12.44 -47.91
N ALA A 227 7.46 -12.59 -46.60
CA ALA A 227 6.12 -12.79 -46.06
C ALA A 227 6.06 -12.32 -44.60
N THR A 228 4.88 -11.89 -44.15
CA THR A 228 4.64 -11.53 -42.75
C THR A 228 3.38 -12.20 -42.20
N ALA A 229 3.40 -12.48 -40.92
CA ALA A 229 2.25 -13.00 -40.18
C ALA A 229 2.13 -12.28 -38.84
N ALA A 230 0.94 -11.79 -38.52
CA ALA A 230 0.63 -11.15 -37.25
C ALA A 230 -0.48 -11.93 -36.54
N LEU A 231 -0.19 -12.50 -35.38
CA LEU A 231 -1.08 -13.39 -34.63
C LEU A 231 -1.44 -12.77 -33.28
N PRO A 232 -2.71 -12.82 -32.84
CA PRO A 232 -3.10 -12.34 -31.51
C PRO A 232 -2.56 -13.27 -30.41
N ILE A 233 -2.02 -12.69 -29.34
CA ILE A 233 -1.64 -13.39 -28.12
C ILE A 233 -2.84 -13.35 -27.18
N LEU A 234 -3.42 -14.51 -26.88
CA LEU A 234 -4.62 -14.63 -26.06
C LEU A 234 -4.27 -15.12 -24.64
N VAL A 235 -4.76 -14.41 -23.63
CA VAL A 235 -4.71 -14.82 -22.22
C VAL A 235 -6.14 -14.83 -21.70
N SER A 236 -6.62 -15.99 -21.24
CA SER A 236 -8.00 -16.14 -20.74
C SER A 236 -9.07 -15.62 -21.70
N GLN A 237 -8.92 -15.89 -23.01
CA GLN A 237 -9.80 -15.42 -24.11
C GLN A 237 -9.81 -13.89 -24.34
N GLN A 238 -8.89 -13.14 -23.73
CA GLN A 238 -8.66 -11.73 -24.04
C GLN A 238 -7.37 -11.57 -24.85
N VAL A 239 -7.42 -10.77 -25.92
CA VAL A 239 -6.23 -10.44 -26.71
C VAL A 239 -5.37 -9.48 -25.88
N ARG A 240 -4.16 -9.92 -25.53
CA ARG A 240 -3.23 -9.17 -24.69
C ARG A 240 -2.13 -8.47 -25.50
N GLY A 241 -1.82 -9.00 -26.68
CA GLY A 241 -0.78 -8.48 -27.56
C GLY A 241 -0.83 -9.11 -28.93
N VAL A 242 0.18 -8.83 -29.75
CA VAL A 242 0.31 -9.36 -31.10
C VAL A 242 1.73 -9.88 -31.32
N LEU A 243 1.82 -11.10 -31.82
CA LEU A 243 3.04 -11.71 -32.31
C LEU A 243 3.21 -11.35 -33.79
N ALA A 244 4.29 -10.69 -34.17
CA ALA A 244 4.61 -10.41 -35.57
C ALA A 244 5.81 -11.24 -36.00
N LEU A 245 5.69 -11.93 -37.12
CA LEU A 245 6.73 -12.71 -37.78
C LEU A 245 6.95 -12.11 -39.16
N ALA A 246 8.22 -11.95 -39.54
CA ALA A 246 8.61 -11.58 -40.88
C ALA A 246 9.72 -12.53 -41.38
N LEU A 247 9.50 -13.10 -42.55
CA LEU A 247 10.45 -13.98 -43.23
C LEU A 247 11.18 -13.19 -44.31
N PHE A 248 12.47 -13.46 -44.51
CA PHE A 248 13.23 -12.87 -45.61
C PHE A 248 12.87 -13.54 -46.94
N LYS A 249 13.06 -12.82 -48.04
CA LYS A 249 13.02 -13.41 -49.38
C LYS A 249 14.14 -14.46 -49.48
N GLU A 250 13.83 -15.61 -50.09
CA GLU A 250 14.84 -16.59 -50.45
C GLU A 250 15.72 -16.01 -51.57
N ASP A 251 17.04 -15.93 -51.35
CA ASP A 251 17.99 -15.71 -52.43
C ASP A 251 18.01 -16.95 -53.32
N LYS A 252 17.37 -16.87 -54.48
CA LYS A 252 17.31 -17.98 -55.45
C LYS A 252 18.61 -18.19 -56.25
N ASP A 253 19.76 -17.66 -55.79
CA ASP A 253 21.01 -17.61 -56.56
C ASP A 253 22.20 -18.40 -55.97
N LEU A 254 21.95 -19.42 -55.15
CA LEU A 254 23.01 -20.36 -54.72
C LEU A 254 22.61 -21.84 -54.94
N ASP A 255 22.11 -22.17 -56.13
CA ASP A 255 22.06 -23.57 -56.60
C ASP A 255 22.11 -23.70 -58.14
N ARG A 256 22.87 -22.82 -58.77
CA ARG A 256 23.45 -23.08 -60.10
C ARG A 256 24.93 -22.72 -60.02
N HIS A 257 25.79 -23.71 -59.84
CA HIS A 257 26.95 -24.04 -60.70
C HIS A 257 27.63 -25.30 -60.14
#